data_AF-A0A2D5AY20-F1
#
_entry.id   AF-A0A2D5AY20-F1
#
_cell.length_a   1.000
_cell.length_b   1.000
_cell.length_c   1.000
_cell.angle_alpha   90.00
_cell.angle_beta   90.00
_cell.angle_gamma   90.00
#
_symmetry.space_group_name_H-M   'P 1'
#
loop_
_entity.id
_entity.type
_entity.pdbx_description
1 polymer ?
#
loop_
_entity_poly.entity_id
_entity_poly.type
_entity_poly.pdbx_seq_one_letter_code
_entity_poly.pdbx_strand_id
1 'polypeptide(L)'
;MTSRFKEPSLFDDLDDLGERPEPPETDAVAKKKTARKKAGRKTTRKAAKAPRKTGKKTPNARIAAAVSKAPRKERKRADAESMASRQREISVSEFFTKNRHLLGFDSPLKALLTAVKEAVDNSLDACEEGGILPEITVELSQTENNRYRMVVEDNGPGVVRDQVAKIFGKLLYGSKFHKLSQSRGQQGIGISAAGMYGQLTTGKPVRILTRTGPRRKAHLFELGIDTAKNRPDIHKDEDADWDKKSGTRVEIEMEARYQKGQRSVDMYLKQTAIANPHLTLHYIDPGGEKVTYEASTKSLPPETIEIKPHPHGIELGRLIAMLKETSCRSLSGFLQEEFSRVGPKVAKEVIKSAGKGLSDKSYPSRIAREEASALHKAINETKISSPSTECIAPIGEDLIVAGLKKEITADFYVSSTRPAAVYRGNPFQIEVGIAYGKPGGVGLELTDAGRIAKRKKKPDPKTAHEDLVADADEPIRVLRFANRVPLLYQQSACAITKAVIQTNWRSYGLTQPRGALPVAPMAILVHIASVWVPFTSESKEAIASYPEIFKELKLGLQDCGRKLGTYIRKGKRLQREFEKRNYIEKYIPHIGIALQEILDLTNPQRDKTVETLEDVLHRSRKF
;
A
#
# COMPACT_ATOMS: atom_id res chain seq x y z
N MET A 1 5.36 -65.38 22.17
CA MET A 1 5.67 -65.71 20.76
C MET A 1 5.05 -64.61 19.92
N THR A 2 5.75 -63.63 19.37
CA THR A 2 7.04 -63.63 18.65
C THR A 2 7.81 -62.33 18.91
N SER A 3 9.13 -62.44 18.79
CA SER A 3 10.18 -61.56 19.25
C SER A 3 10.35 -60.26 18.45
N ARG A 4 10.66 -59.18 19.19
CA ARG A 4 11.33 -57.97 18.68
C ARG A 4 12.72 -58.35 18.16
N PHE A 5 12.99 -58.11 16.88
CA PHE A 5 14.33 -58.05 16.33
C PHE A 5 14.79 -56.60 16.28
N LYS A 6 15.97 -56.36 16.86
CA LYS A 6 16.66 -55.09 17.00
C LYS A 6 18.09 -55.39 16.60
N GLU A 7 18.61 -54.75 15.56
CA GLU A 7 20.06 -54.66 15.19
C GLU A 7 20.18 -53.95 13.82
N PRO A 8 21.35 -53.37 13.46
CA PRO A 8 22.19 -52.47 14.25
C PRO A 8 22.62 -51.20 13.47
N SER A 9 23.13 -50.22 14.22
CA SER A 9 23.84 -49.03 13.75
C SER A 9 25.17 -49.41 13.09
N LEU A 10 25.35 -48.98 11.83
CA LEU A 10 26.63 -48.97 11.13
C LEU A 10 27.14 -47.51 11.03
N PHE A 11 28.46 -47.37 11.15
CA PHE A 11 29.30 -46.18 10.99
C PHE A 11 29.55 -45.32 12.24
N ASP A 12 30.37 -45.88 13.14
CA ASP A 12 31.51 -45.17 13.71
C ASP A 12 32.77 -45.79 13.08
N ASP A 13 33.58 -44.95 12.43
CA ASP A 13 35.04 -45.05 12.26
C ASP A 13 35.47 -44.15 11.09
N LEU A 14 36.11 -43.03 11.43
CA LEU A 14 37.33 -42.50 10.80
C LEU A 14 37.53 -41.04 11.26
N ASP A 15 38.21 -40.92 12.40
CA ASP A 15 39.16 -39.83 12.61
C ASP A 15 40.23 -39.90 11.53
N ASP A 16 40.50 -38.75 10.91
CA ASP A 16 41.78 -38.23 10.40
C ASP A 16 41.55 -37.40 9.12
N LEU A 17 42.44 -36.44 8.88
CA LEU A 17 42.53 -35.47 7.79
C LEU A 17 42.00 -34.06 8.08
N GLY A 18 42.90 -33.26 8.64
CA GLY A 18 43.52 -32.26 7.77
C GLY A 18 43.03 -30.82 7.96
N GLU A 19 43.92 -30.04 8.57
CA GLU A 19 44.02 -28.58 8.53
C GLU A 19 43.47 -27.97 7.24
N ARG A 20 42.56 -27.00 7.36
CA ARG A 20 42.27 -26.05 6.28
C ARG A 20 43.05 -24.76 6.54
N PRO A 21 43.94 -24.36 5.62
CA PRO A 21 44.78 -23.18 5.81
C PRO A 21 43.99 -21.89 5.63
N GLU A 22 44.36 -20.87 6.40
CA GLU A 22 44.02 -19.48 6.18
C GLU A 22 44.48 -19.04 4.77
N PRO A 23 43.72 -18.21 4.05
CA PRO A 23 44.17 -17.69 2.76
C PRO A 23 45.35 -16.73 2.96
N PRO A 24 46.41 -16.83 2.14
CA PRO A 24 47.66 -16.12 2.36
C PRO A 24 47.58 -14.64 1.96
N GLU A 25 48.27 -13.82 2.76
CA GLU A 25 48.78 -12.51 2.38
C GLU A 25 49.73 -12.66 1.17
N THR A 26 49.51 -11.87 0.12
CA THR A 26 50.52 -11.66 -0.92
C THR A 26 51.23 -10.33 -0.65
N ASP A 27 52.48 -10.44 -0.23
CA ASP A 27 53.40 -9.33 -0.02
C ASP A 27 54.13 -8.95 -1.31
N ALA A 28 54.15 -7.64 -1.56
CA ALA A 28 55.25 -6.80 -2.05
C ALA A 28 56.20 -7.23 -3.19
N VAL A 29 56.30 -6.33 -4.19
CA VAL A 29 57.57 -5.71 -4.62
C VAL A 29 57.34 -4.19 -4.64
N ALA A 30 57.68 -3.44 -3.59
CA ALA A 30 58.98 -2.80 -3.30
C ALA A 30 59.47 -1.85 -4.40
N LYS A 31 60.05 -0.65 -4.18
CA LYS A 31 60.48 0.20 -3.07
C LYS A 31 60.89 1.52 -3.79
N LYS A 32 60.82 2.71 -3.20
CA LYS A 32 61.89 3.27 -2.35
C LYS A 32 61.40 4.62 -1.84
N LYS A 33 61.30 4.77 -0.51
CA LYS A 33 62.29 5.41 0.40
C LYS A 33 62.18 6.94 0.33
N THR A 34 62.05 7.70 1.42
CA THR A 34 62.33 7.40 2.82
C THR A 34 61.66 8.45 3.70
N ALA A 35 61.04 7.97 4.78
CA ALA A 35 60.76 8.72 6.00
C ALA A 35 62.08 8.94 6.78
N ARG A 36 62.22 9.64 7.91
CA ARG A 36 61.33 9.99 9.02
C ARG A 36 62.17 10.80 10.03
N LYS A 37 61.51 11.68 10.82
CA LYS A 37 61.69 11.95 12.28
C LYS A 37 63.10 12.32 12.81
N LYS A 38 63.29 13.32 13.68
CA LYS A 38 62.70 13.53 15.03
C LYS A 38 63.17 14.93 15.51
N ALA A 39 62.28 15.74 16.08
CA ALA A 39 62.21 16.10 17.51
C ALA A 39 63.15 17.24 18.00
N GLY A 40 62.53 18.24 18.65
CA GLY A 40 63.04 18.75 19.92
C GLY A 40 63.66 20.15 19.97
N ARG A 41 62.84 21.10 20.47
CA ARG A 41 63.15 22.15 21.47
C ARG A 41 63.94 23.43 21.09
N LYS A 42 63.19 24.55 21.17
CA LYS A 42 63.47 25.88 21.76
C LYS A 42 64.91 26.41 21.73
N THR A 43 65.12 27.63 21.20
CA THR A 43 65.15 28.90 21.98
C THR A 43 65.52 30.14 21.13
N THR A 44 64.67 31.18 21.26
CA THR A 44 64.96 32.63 21.42
C THR A 44 65.80 33.47 20.43
N ARG A 45 65.25 34.67 20.19
CA ARG A 45 65.84 36.04 20.12
C ARG A 45 65.95 36.76 18.75
N LYS A 46 65.05 37.75 18.62
CA LYS A 46 65.20 39.17 18.19
C LYS A 46 66.51 39.64 17.51
N ALA A 47 66.36 40.33 16.37
CA ALA A 47 66.91 41.67 16.01
C ALA A 47 66.51 41.93 14.52
N ALA A 48 65.88 43.01 14.06
CA ALA A 48 66.11 44.47 14.13
C ALA A 48 67.16 45.03 13.14
N LYS A 49 66.78 46.15 12.48
CA LYS A 49 67.47 47.10 11.56
C LYS A 49 67.40 46.78 10.04
N ALA A 50 66.72 47.54 9.15
CA ALA A 50 66.77 48.98 8.76
C ALA A 50 67.95 49.33 7.82
N PRO A 51 67.99 50.46 7.06
CA PRO A 51 66.97 51.28 6.37
C PRO A 51 67.41 51.73 4.94
N ARG A 52 66.61 52.54 4.20
CA ARG A 52 67.01 53.86 3.65
C ARG A 52 65.93 54.55 2.80
N LYS A 53 65.82 55.87 2.98
CA LYS A 53 64.99 56.87 2.29
C LYS A 53 65.81 57.61 1.23
N THR A 54 65.15 58.18 0.20
CA THR A 54 65.22 59.56 -0.38
C THR A 54 64.54 59.54 -1.77
N GLY A 55 63.83 60.54 -2.32
CA GLY A 55 63.48 61.91 -1.95
C GLY A 55 62.46 62.53 -2.97
N LYS A 56 61.76 63.60 -2.52
CA LYS A 56 61.03 64.75 -3.16
C LYS A 56 60.64 64.70 -4.67
N LYS A 57 59.35 64.83 -5.08
CA LYS A 57 58.36 65.97 -5.15
C LYS A 57 58.53 66.96 -6.32
N THR A 58 57.51 67.04 -7.20
CA THR A 58 56.98 68.26 -7.89
C THR A 58 55.53 68.02 -8.41
N PRO A 59 54.71 69.07 -8.68
CA PRO A 59 53.25 69.06 -8.46
C PRO A 59 52.34 69.29 -9.70
N ASN A 60 51.06 68.87 -9.57
CA ASN A 60 49.79 69.35 -10.18
C ASN A 60 49.71 69.58 -11.72
N ALA A 61 48.67 69.19 -12.48
CA ALA A 61 47.24 69.07 -12.19
C ALA A 61 46.50 68.26 -13.30
N ARG A 62 45.40 67.58 -12.90
CA ARG A 62 44.12 67.28 -13.61
C ARG A 62 44.24 66.66 -15.03
N ILE A 63 43.68 65.49 -15.35
CA ILE A 63 42.27 65.05 -15.30
C ILE A 63 42.25 63.51 -15.40
N ALA A 64 41.61 62.79 -14.47
CA ALA A 64 40.97 61.49 -14.71
C ALA A 64 40.17 61.06 -13.47
N ALA A 65 38.90 60.75 -13.71
CA ALA A 65 37.88 60.43 -12.73
C ALA A 65 38.16 59.14 -11.93
N ALA A 66 37.74 59.18 -10.68
CA ALA A 66 38.00 58.21 -9.64
C ALA A 66 37.20 56.90 -9.81
N VAL A 67 37.90 55.77 -9.92
CA VAL A 67 37.39 54.46 -9.51
C VAL A 67 38.02 54.15 -8.15
N SER A 68 37.31 54.47 -7.08
CA SER A 68 37.72 54.12 -5.72
C SER A 68 37.65 52.60 -5.54
N LYS A 69 38.80 51.93 -5.44
CA LYS A 69 38.92 50.56 -4.91
C LYS A 69 38.61 50.59 -3.42
N ALA A 70 37.33 50.40 -3.07
CA ALA A 70 36.93 50.13 -1.70
C ALA A 70 37.49 48.75 -1.25
N PRO A 71 37.95 48.60 0.01
CA PRO A 71 38.42 47.32 0.51
C PRO A 71 37.24 46.34 0.55
N ARG A 72 37.41 45.14 -0.02
CA ARG A 72 36.44 44.04 0.14
C ARG A 72 36.37 43.69 1.63
N LYS A 73 35.33 44.19 2.33
CA LYS A 73 34.96 43.72 3.67
C LYS A 73 34.83 42.20 3.61
N GLU A 74 35.68 41.49 4.35
CA GLU A 74 35.46 40.07 4.62
C GLU A 74 34.05 39.91 5.17
N ARG A 75 33.25 39.05 4.54
CA ARG A 75 31.89 38.74 5.01
C ARG A 75 32.02 38.09 6.39
N LYS A 76 31.82 38.89 7.45
CA LYS A 76 31.72 38.37 8.83
C LYS A 76 30.69 37.25 8.82
N ARG A 77 31.08 36.08 9.32
CA ARG A 77 30.18 34.94 9.52
C ARG A 77 29.06 35.40 10.46
N ALA A 78 27.82 35.00 10.17
CA ALA A 78 26.66 35.38 10.96
C ALA A 78 26.82 34.90 12.42
N ASP A 79 26.56 35.78 13.37
CA ASP A 79 26.46 35.44 14.80
C ASP A 79 25.11 34.78 15.12
N ALA A 80 25.00 34.15 16.29
CA ALA A 80 23.80 33.40 16.68
C ALA A 80 22.53 34.27 16.69
N GLU A 81 22.64 35.56 17.04
CA GLU A 81 21.54 36.51 17.07
C GLU A 81 21.09 36.95 15.65
N SER A 82 22.03 37.18 14.73
CA SER A 82 21.70 37.41 13.31
C SER A 82 21.21 36.16 12.58
N MET A 83 21.56 34.96 13.06
CA MET A 83 20.96 33.71 12.60
C MET A 83 19.55 33.49 13.16
N ALA A 84 19.32 33.82 14.45
CA ALA A 84 18.02 33.70 15.11
C ALA A 84 16.98 34.67 14.51
N SER A 85 17.34 35.93 14.27
CA SER A 85 16.48 36.92 13.61
C SER A 85 16.12 36.60 12.14
N ARG A 86 16.83 35.64 11.53
CA ARG A 86 16.50 35.10 10.20
C ARG A 86 15.61 33.88 10.25
N GLN A 87 15.35 33.32 11.44
CA GLN A 87 14.38 32.25 11.59
C GLN A 87 12.99 32.84 11.42
N ARG A 88 12.24 32.27 10.47
CA ARG A 88 10.85 32.62 10.20
C ARG A 88 10.03 31.34 10.23
N GLU A 89 8.80 31.44 10.71
CA GLU A 89 7.84 30.36 10.57
C GLU A 89 7.62 30.08 9.07
N ILE A 90 7.67 28.81 8.69
CA ILE A 90 7.48 28.39 7.31
C ILE A 90 5.97 28.45 7.05
N SER A 91 5.56 29.25 6.06
CA SER A 91 4.16 29.26 5.64
C SER A 91 3.76 27.89 5.09
N VAL A 92 2.48 27.56 5.16
CA VAL A 92 2.00 26.26 4.67
C VAL A 92 2.19 26.14 3.16
N SER A 93 2.11 27.25 2.43
CA SER A 93 2.50 27.35 1.02
C SER A 93 3.96 26.98 0.77
N GLU A 94 4.88 27.51 1.58
CA GLU A 94 6.31 27.26 1.43
C GLU A 94 6.66 25.82 1.80
N PHE A 95 5.99 25.27 2.82
CA PHE A 95 6.06 23.85 3.13
C PHE A 95 5.55 23.00 1.95
N PHE A 96 4.39 23.32 1.39
CA PHE A 96 3.79 22.56 0.29
C PHE A 96 4.66 22.63 -0.98
N THR A 97 5.08 23.82 -1.38
CA THR A 97 5.90 24.02 -2.60
C THR A 97 7.26 23.32 -2.51
N LYS A 98 7.92 23.35 -1.34
CA LYS A 98 9.19 22.63 -1.14
C LYS A 98 8.99 21.12 -0.95
N ASN A 99 7.83 20.67 -0.46
CA ASN A 99 7.56 19.28 -0.11
C ASN A 99 6.40 18.64 -0.89
N ARG A 100 6.14 19.07 -2.13
CA ARG A 100 5.06 18.52 -2.99
C ARG A 100 5.11 16.99 -3.09
N HIS A 101 6.32 16.44 -3.08
CA HIS A 101 6.56 15.01 -3.13
C HIS A 101 6.03 14.24 -1.91
N LEU A 102 6.03 14.83 -0.71
CA LEU A 102 5.51 14.17 0.50
C LEU A 102 4.00 13.94 0.39
N LEU A 103 3.30 14.88 -0.23
CA LEU A 103 1.84 14.87 -0.38
C LEU A 103 1.36 14.18 -1.66
N GLY A 104 2.27 13.60 -2.46
CA GLY A 104 1.89 12.87 -3.68
C GLY A 104 1.67 13.73 -4.92
N PHE A 105 2.08 15.00 -4.91
CA PHE A 105 2.00 15.94 -6.04
C PHE A 105 3.37 16.20 -6.69
N ASP A 106 4.21 15.16 -6.78
CA ASP A 106 5.56 15.22 -7.33
C ASP A 106 5.60 15.45 -8.85
N SER A 107 4.61 14.93 -9.57
CA SER A 107 4.55 14.90 -11.03
C SER A 107 3.11 15.13 -11.52
N PRO A 108 2.91 15.75 -12.71
CA PRO A 108 1.57 16.00 -13.24
C PRO A 108 0.72 14.74 -13.45
N LEU A 109 1.35 13.60 -13.74
CA LEU A 109 0.64 12.32 -13.85
C LEU A 109 0.11 11.85 -12.49
N LYS A 110 0.96 11.93 -11.45
CA LYS A 110 0.58 11.50 -10.11
C LYS A 110 -0.39 12.48 -9.44
N ALA A 111 -0.26 13.78 -9.71
CA ALA A 111 -1.13 14.80 -9.14
C ALA A 111 -2.62 14.53 -9.39
N LEU A 112 -2.98 14.19 -10.64
CA LEU A 112 -4.36 13.87 -11.00
C LEU A 112 -4.88 12.63 -10.27
N LEU A 113 -4.07 11.56 -10.24
CA LEU A 113 -4.41 10.35 -9.51
C LEU A 113 -4.58 10.60 -8.02
N THR A 114 -3.66 11.33 -7.39
CA THR A 114 -3.71 11.65 -5.97
C THR A 114 -4.97 12.44 -5.64
N ALA A 115 -5.34 13.43 -6.47
CA ALA A 115 -6.57 14.19 -6.27
C ALA A 115 -7.83 13.32 -6.39
N VAL A 116 -7.92 12.48 -7.42
CA VAL A 116 -9.05 11.55 -7.60
C VAL A 116 -9.13 10.59 -6.42
N LYS A 117 -7.99 10.02 -6.03
CA LYS A 117 -7.89 9.10 -4.89
C LYS A 117 -8.43 9.74 -3.61
N GLU A 118 -7.96 10.92 -3.25
CA GLU A 118 -8.39 11.57 -2.01
C GLU A 118 -9.86 12.00 -2.05
N ALA A 119 -10.40 12.36 -3.22
CA ALA A 119 -11.82 12.70 -3.37
C ALA A 119 -12.73 11.45 -3.28
N VAL A 120 -12.36 10.36 -3.95
CA VAL A 120 -13.11 9.08 -3.93
C VAL A 120 -13.05 8.42 -2.56
N ASP A 121 -11.88 8.39 -1.91
CA ASP A 121 -11.70 7.81 -0.58
C ASP A 121 -12.58 8.55 0.46
N ASN A 122 -12.66 9.89 0.39
CA ASN A 122 -13.52 10.68 1.27
C ASN A 122 -15.01 10.49 0.99
N SER A 123 -15.39 10.36 -0.28
CA SER A 123 -16.76 10.09 -0.70
C SER A 123 -17.25 8.74 -0.18
N LEU A 124 -16.41 7.70 -0.30
CA LEU A 124 -16.69 6.35 0.23
C LEU A 124 -16.86 6.37 1.75
N ASP A 125 -15.92 6.99 2.47
CA ASP A 125 -15.99 7.09 3.93
C ASP A 125 -17.27 7.83 4.38
N ALA A 126 -17.65 8.92 3.70
CA ALA A 126 -18.86 9.68 4.02
C ALA A 126 -20.15 8.88 3.78
N CYS A 127 -20.22 8.08 2.71
CA CYS A 127 -21.36 7.21 2.44
C CYS A 127 -21.47 6.09 3.47
N GLU A 128 -20.35 5.42 3.79
CA GLU A 128 -20.31 4.34 4.77
C GLU A 128 -20.67 4.81 6.17
N GLU A 129 -20.13 5.95 6.63
CA GLU A 129 -20.50 6.58 7.91
C GLU A 129 -21.96 7.02 7.95
N GLY A 130 -22.52 7.42 6.79
CA GLY A 130 -23.92 7.79 6.65
C GLY A 130 -24.88 6.60 6.55
N GLY A 131 -24.38 5.35 6.48
CA GLY A 131 -25.21 4.18 6.22
C GLY A 131 -25.84 4.16 4.82
N ILE A 132 -25.23 4.84 3.84
CA ILE A 132 -25.71 4.99 2.47
C ILE A 132 -24.87 4.11 1.54
N LEU A 133 -25.51 3.37 0.64
CA LEU A 133 -24.80 2.64 -0.41
C LEU A 133 -24.15 3.63 -1.38
N PRO A 134 -22.81 3.62 -1.52
CA PRO A 134 -22.10 4.63 -2.28
C PRO A 134 -22.38 4.50 -3.78
N GLU A 135 -22.86 5.58 -4.37
CA GLU A 135 -22.95 5.81 -5.81
C GLU A 135 -22.11 7.06 -6.11
N ILE A 136 -20.96 6.86 -6.76
CA ILE A 136 -19.97 7.91 -7.00
C ILE A 136 -19.79 8.12 -8.49
N THR A 137 -19.79 9.38 -8.93
CA THR A 137 -19.45 9.76 -10.30
C THR A 137 -18.11 10.49 -10.31
N VAL A 138 -17.19 10.04 -11.17
CA VAL A 138 -15.89 10.68 -11.41
C VAL A 138 -15.84 11.12 -12.86
N GLU A 139 -15.66 12.42 -13.09
CA GLU A 139 -15.51 12.99 -14.43
C GLU A 139 -14.17 13.68 -14.55
N LEU A 140 -13.43 13.35 -15.60
CA LEU A 140 -12.21 14.04 -15.96
C LEU A 140 -12.42 14.71 -17.32
N SER A 141 -12.18 16.01 -17.41
CA SER A 141 -12.21 16.73 -18.69
C SER A 141 -10.95 17.56 -18.88
N GLN A 142 -10.43 17.56 -20.10
CA GLN A 142 -9.29 18.41 -20.44
C GLN A 142 -9.80 19.83 -20.75
N THR A 143 -9.33 20.83 -19.99
CA THR A 143 -9.76 22.23 -20.18
C THR A 143 -8.80 22.99 -21.10
N GLU A 144 -7.49 22.81 -20.88
CA GLU A 144 -6.42 23.42 -21.68
C GLU A 144 -5.27 22.42 -21.86
N ASN A 145 -4.22 22.81 -22.59
CA ASN A 145 -3.00 22.01 -22.65
C ASN A 145 -2.40 21.83 -21.24
N ASN A 146 -2.21 20.58 -20.82
CA ASN A 146 -1.75 20.19 -19.48
C ASN A 146 -2.65 20.62 -18.32
N ARG A 147 -3.92 20.99 -18.56
CA ARG A 147 -4.88 21.28 -17.48
C ARG A 147 -6.09 20.38 -17.58
N TYR A 148 -6.46 19.84 -16.43
CA TYR A 148 -7.58 18.93 -16.30
C TYR A 148 -8.49 19.42 -15.19
N ARG A 149 -9.78 19.29 -15.43
CA ARG A 149 -10.84 19.46 -14.46
C ARG A 149 -11.24 18.07 -13.96
N MET A 150 -11.10 17.89 -12.66
CA MET A 150 -11.57 16.71 -11.94
C MET A 150 -12.86 17.05 -11.23
N VAL A 151 -13.89 16.25 -11.46
CA VAL A 151 -15.17 16.30 -10.74
C VAL A 151 -15.38 14.96 -10.05
N VAL A 152 -15.68 15.00 -8.75
CA VAL A 152 -16.16 13.83 -8.00
C VAL A 152 -17.47 14.20 -7.33
N GLU A 153 -18.52 13.44 -7.62
CA GLU A 153 -19.87 13.60 -7.06
C GLU A 153 -20.26 12.33 -6.31
N ASP A 154 -20.75 12.49 -5.08
CA ASP A 154 -21.24 11.40 -4.23
C ASP A 154 -22.73 11.58 -3.88
N ASN A 155 -23.36 10.47 -3.48
CA ASN A 155 -24.72 10.44 -2.93
C ASN A 155 -24.76 10.39 -1.39
N GLY A 156 -23.68 10.81 -0.72
CA GLY A 156 -23.52 10.73 0.71
C GLY A 156 -24.43 11.69 1.50
N PRO A 157 -24.17 11.87 2.80
CA PRO A 157 -24.97 12.75 3.66
C PRO A 157 -24.80 14.24 3.35
N GLY A 158 -23.82 14.61 2.51
CA GLY A 158 -23.43 16.00 2.29
C GLY A 158 -22.65 16.61 3.46
N VAL A 159 -22.18 17.84 3.29
CA VAL A 159 -21.39 18.57 4.27
C VAL A 159 -22.20 19.76 4.81
N VAL A 160 -22.18 19.94 6.13
CA VAL A 160 -22.84 21.08 6.78
C VAL A 160 -22.12 22.38 6.38
N ARG A 161 -22.90 23.41 6.00
CA ARG A 161 -22.44 24.72 5.52
C ARG A 161 -21.23 25.27 6.28
N ASP A 162 -21.32 25.32 7.62
CA ASP A 162 -20.27 25.89 8.49
C ASP A 162 -18.95 25.08 8.54
N GLN A 163 -18.99 23.84 8.07
CA GLN A 163 -17.83 22.94 8.04
C GLN A 163 -17.16 22.90 6.67
N VAL A 164 -17.86 23.27 5.58
CA VAL A 164 -17.32 23.21 4.21
C VAL A 164 -16.00 23.96 4.10
N ALA A 165 -15.98 25.22 4.51
CA ALA A 165 -14.77 26.05 4.47
C ALA A 165 -13.61 25.44 5.27
N LYS A 166 -13.88 24.82 6.41
CA LYS A 166 -12.82 24.22 7.25
C LYS A 166 -12.27 22.92 6.65
N ILE A 167 -13.12 22.07 6.10
CA ILE A 167 -12.72 20.79 5.51
C ILE A 167 -11.87 21.00 4.25
N PHE A 168 -12.31 21.89 3.35
CA PHE A 168 -11.64 22.09 2.08
C PHE A 168 -10.55 23.17 2.12
N GLY A 169 -10.66 24.14 3.03
CA GLY A 169 -9.79 25.32 3.06
C GLY A 169 -8.78 25.39 4.21
N LYS A 170 -8.74 24.39 5.10
CA LYS A 170 -7.77 24.33 6.21
C LYS A 170 -7.02 23.00 6.20
N LEU A 171 -5.69 23.05 6.12
CA LEU A 171 -4.85 21.87 6.23
C LEU A 171 -4.79 21.37 7.68
N LEU A 172 -4.66 20.03 7.84
CA LEU A 172 -4.67 19.34 9.14
C LEU A 172 -6.01 19.48 9.88
N TYR A 173 -7.11 19.56 9.14
CA TYR A 173 -8.46 19.62 9.70
C TYR A 173 -9.24 18.37 9.32
N GLY A 174 -9.69 17.61 10.32
CA GLY A 174 -10.52 16.44 10.09
C GLY A 174 -10.86 15.70 11.36
N SER A 175 -11.98 14.98 11.34
CA SER A 175 -12.47 14.14 12.44
C SER A 175 -11.63 12.86 12.66
N LYS A 176 -10.81 12.48 11.68
CA LYS A 176 -10.12 11.17 11.62
C LYS A 176 -8.75 11.13 12.32
N PHE A 177 -8.24 12.24 12.84
CA PHE A 177 -6.90 12.32 13.46
C PHE A 177 -6.80 11.65 14.83
N HIS A 178 -7.89 11.68 15.60
CA HIS A 178 -7.93 11.16 16.95
C HIS A 178 -8.61 9.78 17.02
N LYS A 179 -9.35 9.41 15.97
CA LYS A 179 -10.10 8.16 15.90
C LYS A 179 -9.16 6.99 15.66
N LEU A 180 -9.07 6.09 16.62
CA LEU A 180 -8.38 4.80 16.49
C LEU A 180 -9.34 3.71 16.03
N SER A 181 -9.82 3.85 14.80
CA SER A 181 -10.53 2.81 14.05
C SER A 181 -10.02 2.77 12.60
N GLN A 182 -10.32 1.71 11.87
CA GLN A 182 -9.96 1.63 10.46
C GLN A 182 -10.66 2.74 9.64
N SER A 183 -9.87 3.46 8.85
CA SER A 183 -10.34 4.44 7.86
C SER A 183 -9.44 4.41 6.62
N ARG A 184 -9.95 4.92 5.48
CA ARG A 184 -9.16 5.10 4.25
C ARG A 184 -8.17 6.26 4.39
N GLY A 185 -8.64 7.38 4.96
CA GLY A 185 -7.84 8.59 5.23
C GLY A 185 -7.36 8.68 6.69
N GLN A 186 -6.06 8.97 6.89
CA GLN A 186 -5.44 9.05 8.24
C GLN A 186 -5.09 10.46 8.73
N GLN A 187 -4.96 11.46 7.84
CA GLN A 187 -4.22 12.69 8.15
C GLN A 187 -4.98 13.99 7.84
N GLY A 188 -6.27 13.98 7.46
CA GLY A 188 -7.05 15.22 7.24
C GLY A 188 -6.37 16.31 6.39
N ILE A 189 -5.51 15.91 5.44
CA ILE A 189 -4.75 16.80 4.53
C ILE A 189 -5.20 16.59 3.08
N GLY A 190 -5.68 15.40 2.73
CA GLY A 190 -5.77 14.91 1.36
C GLY A 190 -6.48 15.84 0.38
N ILE A 191 -7.76 16.11 0.62
CA ILE A 191 -8.56 16.91 -0.32
C ILE A 191 -8.16 18.39 -0.31
N SER A 192 -7.78 18.94 0.84
CA SER A 192 -7.29 20.32 0.96
C SER A 192 -5.95 20.50 0.25
N ALA A 193 -5.09 19.47 0.23
CA ALA A 193 -3.85 19.44 -0.54
C ALA A 193 -4.11 19.41 -2.06
N ALA A 194 -5.11 18.65 -2.51
CA ALA A 194 -5.54 18.65 -3.91
C ALA A 194 -6.07 20.03 -4.33
N GLY A 195 -6.88 20.66 -3.47
CA GLY A 195 -7.37 22.03 -3.68
C GLY A 195 -6.24 23.06 -3.74
N MET A 196 -5.28 22.97 -2.81
CA MET A 196 -4.08 23.83 -2.81
C MET A 196 -3.25 23.65 -4.07
N TYR A 197 -3.06 22.41 -4.53
CA TYR A 197 -2.33 22.14 -5.77
C TYR A 197 -3.05 22.75 -6.98
N GLY A 198 -4.37 22.59 -7.08
CA GLY A 198 -5.19 23.23 -8.11
C GLY A 198 -5.05 24.75 -8.12
N GLN A 199 -5.21 25.38 -6.95
CA GLN A 199 -5.06 26.84 -6.81
C GLN A 199 -3.64 27.32 -7.15
N LEU A 200 -2.59 26.62 -6.73
CA LEU A 200 -1.21 27.02 -7.01
C LEU A 200 -0.82 26.85 -8.48
N THR A 201 -1.47 25.96 -9.22
CA THR A 201 -1.14 25.66 -10.63
C THR A 201 -2.04 26.38 -11.63
N THR A 202 -3.31 26.61 -11.29
CA THR A 202 -4.29 27.25 -12.20
C THR A 202 -4.76 28.62 -11.72
N GLY A 203 -4.60 28.93 -10.42
CA GLY A 203 -5.14 30.13 -9.80
C GLY A 203 -6.64 30.07 -9.50
N LYS A 204 -7.33 29.00 -9.90
CA LYS A 204 -8.79 28.87 -9.73
C LYS A 204 -9.13 28.32 -8.34
N PRO A 205 -10.22 28.80 -7.71
CA PRO A 205 -10.71 28.24 -6.46
C PRO A 205 -11.30 26.83 -6.68
N VAL A 206 -11.37 26.06 -5.60
CA VAL A 206 -12.09 24.79 -5.57
C VAL A 206 -13.59 25.08 -5.54
N ARG A 207 -14.36 24.41 -6.40
CA ARG A 207 -15.81 24.58 -6.45
C ARG A 207 -16.49 23.38 -5.79
N ILE A 208 -17.31 23.63 -4.77
CA ILE A 208 -17.99 22.58 -4.00
C ILE A 208 -19.48 22.86 -4.02
N LEU A 209 -20.27 21.87 -4.43
CA LEU A 209 -21.72 21.88 -4.34
C LEU A 209 -22.13 20.81 -3.34
N THR A 210 -22.90 21.14 -2.31
CA THR A 210 -23.30 20.15 -1.30
C THR A 210 -24.74 20.35 -0.82
N ARG A 211 -25.40 19.25 -0.47
CA ARG A 211 -26.76 19.26 0.10
C ARG A 211 -26.86 18.21 1.18
N THR A 212 -27.34 18.61 2.36
CA THR A 212 -27.44 17.73 3.55
C THR A 212 -28.73 16.92 3.61
N GLY A 213 -29.68 17.15 2.69
CA GLY A 213 -30.91 16.38 2.62
C GLY A 213 -31.93 16.98 1.66
N PRO A 214 -33.00 16.23 1.34
CA PRO A 214 -33.97 16.58 0.29
C PRO A 214 -34.77 17.85 0.56
N ARG A 215 -34.90 18.27 1.82
CA ARG A 215 -35.62 19.48 2.24
C ARG A 215 -34.70 20.68 2.48
N ARG A 216 -33.39 20.51 2.32
CA ARG A 216 -32.41 21.57 2.47
C ARG A 216 -32.04 22.08 1.09
N LYS A 217 -31.68 23.35 0.99
CA LYS A 217 -31.12 23.91 -0.25
C LYS A 217 -29.73 23.32 -0.48
N ALA A 218 -29.32 23.22 -1.75
CA ALA A 218 -27.92 22.95 -2.05
C ALA A 218 -27.15 24.26 -1.93
N HIS A 219 -25.91 24.17 -1.45
CA HIS A 219 -25.02 25.32 -1.30
C HIS A 219 -23.84 25.16 -2.23
N LEU A 220 -23.58 26.20 -3.03
CA LEU A 220 -22.42 26.30 -3.92
C LEU A 220 -21.36 27.20 -3.27
N PHE A 221 -20.16 26.64 -3.13
CA PHE A 221 -18.99 27.32 -2.62
C PHE A 221 -17.90 27.40 -3.68
N GLU A 222 -17.22 28.55 -3.73
CA GLU A 222 -15.93 28.70 -4.39
C GLU A 222 -14.91 29.08 -3.31
N LEU A 223 -13.96 28.19 -3.06
CA LEU A 223 -13.01 28.29 -1.95
C LEU A 223 -11.57 28.33 -2.45
N GLY A 224 -10.84 29.36 -2.06
CA GLY A 224 -9.38 29.39 -2.04
C GLY A 224 -8.84 29.07 -0.65
N ILE A 225 -7.51 28.94 -0.58
CA ILE A 225 -6.75 28.79 0.67
C ILE A 225 -5.81 29.99 0.80
N ASP A 226 -5.93 30.73 1.91
CA ASP A 226 -4.89 31.66 2.34
C ASP A 226 -3.72 30.84 2.86
N THR A 227 -2.74 30.67 2.00
CA THR A 227 -1.58 29.82 2.25
C THR A 227 -0.58 30.39 3.26
N ALA A 228 -0.67 31.69 3.57
CA ALA A 228 0.17 32.33 4.59
C ALA A 228 -0.39 32.05 5.99
N LYS A 229 -1.73 32.12 6.16
CA LYS A 229 -2.40 31.95 7.45
C LYS A 229 -3.00 30.56 7.69
N ASN A 230 -3.00 29.69 6.67
CA ASN A 230 -3.71 28.40 6.67
C ASN A 230 -5.19 28.55 7.05
N ARG A 231 -5.89 29.43 6.31
CA ARG A 231 -7.32 29.71 6.52
C ARG A 231 -8.07 29.62 5.20
N PRO A 232 -9.34 29.20 5.23
CA PRO A 232 -10.19 29.26 4.05
C PRO A 232 -10.38 30.72 3.60
N ASP A 233 -10.34 30.92 2.29
CA ASP A 233 -10.69 32.16 1.61
C ASP A 233 -11.95 31.92 0.77
N ILE A 234 -13.10 32.44 1.21
CA ILE A 234 -14.39 32.17 0.58
C ILE A 234 -14.64 33.22 -0.50
N HIS A 235 -14.66 32.80 -1.76
CA HIS A 235 -14.94 33.69 -2.91
C HIS A 235 -16.43 33.75 -3.21
N LYS A 236 -17.13 32.62 -3.05
CA LYS A 236 -18.56 32.50 -3.27
C LYS A 236 -19.20 31.56 -2.25
N ASP A 237 -20.38 31.92 -1.77
CA ASP A 237 -21.28 31.11 -0.92
C ASP A 237 -22.72 31.50 -1.25
N GLU A 238 -23.39 30.69 -2.06
CA GLU A 238 -24.77 30.93 -2.51
C GLU A 238 -25.61 29.66 -2.50
N ASP A 239 -26.92 29.82 -2.47
CA ASP A 239 -27.86 28.73 -2.70
C ASP A 239 -27.85 28.37 -4.19
N ALA A 240 -27.87 27.07 -4.50
CA ALA A 240 -27.94 26.55 -5.85
C ALA A 240 -29.02 25.48 -5.97
N ASP A 241 -29.56 25.33 -7.18
CA ASP A 241 -30.45 24.21 -7.50
C ASP A 241 -29.62 22.97 -7.85
N TRP A 242 -30.03 21.84 -7.30
CA TRP A 242 -29.37 20.56 -7.53
C TRP A 242 -30.38 19.42 -7.42
N ASP A 243 -30.39 18.52 -8.40
CA ASP A 243 -31.42 17.47 -8.48
C ASP A 243 -31.22 16.36 -7.43
N LYS A 244 -29.99 16.17 -6.92
CA LYS A 244 -29.63 15.05 -6.06
C LYS A 244 -30.08 15.21 -4.61
N LYS A 245 -30.86 14.23 -4.13
CA LYS A 245 -31.11 13.83 -2.71
C LYS A 245 -30.34 14.62 -1.63
N SER A 246 -29.09 14.24 -1.54
CA SER A 246 -28.04 14.73 -0.67
C SER A 246 -26.73 14.34 -1.36
N GLY A 247 -25.63 14.88 -0.85
CA GLY A 247 -24.30 14.51 -1.30
C GLY A 247 -23.39 15.71 -1.46
N THR A 248 -22.22 15.44 -2.01
CA THR A 248 -21.20 16.46 -2.28
C THR A 248 -20.64 16.27 -3.67
N ARG A 249 -20.48 17.38 -4.39
CA ARG A 249 -19.77 17.45 -5.67
C ARG A 249 -18.58 18.38 -5.50
N VAL A 250 -17.39 17.88 -5.76
CA VAL A 250 -16.13 18.62 -5.66
C VAL A 250 -15.50 18.74 -7.05
N GLU A 251 -15.25 19.96 -7.48
CA GLU A 251 -14.62 20.29 -8.75
C GLU A 251 -13.29 21.01 -8.50
N ILE A 252 -12.20 20.45 -9.03
CA ILE A 252 -10.85 21.01 -8.93
C ILE A 252 -10.22 21.04 -10.31
N GLU A 253 -9.76 22.22 -10.72
CA GLU A 253 -8.94 22.39 -11.93
C GLU A 253 -7.46 22.45 -11.55
N MET A 254 -6.63 21.64 -12.21
CA MET A 254 -5.19 21.55 -11.89
C MET A 254 -4.34 21.29 -13.12
N GLU A 255 -3.06 21.68 -13.05
CA GLU A 255 -2.07 21.24 -14.03
C GLU A 255 -1.76 19.75 -13.85
N ALA A 256 -2.01 18.95 -14.87
CA ALA A 256 -1.96 17.50 -14.79
C ALA A 256 -1.68 16.87 -16.16
N ARG A 257 -1.35 15.58 -16.14
CA ARG A 257 -1.25 14.75 -17.35
C ARG A 257 -2.07 13.49 -17.19
N TYR A 258 -2.99 13.24 -18.12
CA TYR A 258 -3.70 11.97 -18.20
C TYR A 258 -2.95 10.99 -19.11
N GLN A 259 -2.85 9.73 -18.65
CA GLN A 259 -2.28 8.63 -19.43
C GLN A 259 -2.89 7.32 -18.96
N LYS A 260 -3.38 6.49 -19.89
CA LYS A 260 -3.86 5.13 -19.60
C LYS A 260 -2.70 4.19 -19.25
N GLY A 261 -2.95 3.20 -18.39
CA GLY A 261 -1.98 2.16 -18.03
C GLY A 261 -2.08 1.71 -16.57
N GLN A 262 -1.13 0.89 -16.12
CA GLN A 262 -1.17 0.25 -14.79
C GLN A 262 -1.07 1.23 -13.60
N ARG A 263 -0.63 2.46 -13.83
CA ARG A 263 -0.52 3.53 -12.83
C ARG A 263 -1.46 4.70 -13.13
N SER A 264 -2.51 4.47 -13.92
CA SER A 264 -3.48 5.50 -14.29
C SER A 264 -4.62 5.62 -13.29
N VAL A 265 -5.42 6.68 -13.47
CA VAL A 265 -6.68 6.88 -12.75
C VAL A 265 -7.65 5.74 -13.01
N ASP A 266 -7.76 5.29 -14.26
CA ASP A 266 -8.63 4.18 -14.67
C ASP A 266 -8.32 2.92 -13.87
N MET A 267 -7.04 2.59 -13.74
CA MET A 267 -6.60 1.41 -13.00
C MET A 267 -6.89 1.53 -11.50
N TYR A 268 -6.75 2.72 -10.94
CA TYR A 268 -7.13 2.99 -9.55
C TYR A 268 -8.64 2.82 -9.33
N LEU A 269 -9.48 3.40 -10.18
CA LEU A 269 -10.94 3.31 -10.09
C LEU A 269 -11.40 1.86 -10.24
N LYS A 270 -10.84 1.12 -11.19
CA LYS A 270 -11.11 -0.31 -11.38
C LYS A 270 -10.73 -1.14 -10.14
N GLN A 271 -9.54 -0.93 -9.57
CA GLN A 271 -9.14 -1.62 -8.34
C GLN A 271 -10.01 -1.20 -7.13
N THR A 272 -10.46 0.04 -7.09
CA THR A 272 -11.37 0.54 -6.05
C THR A 272 -12.71 -0.18 -6.11
N ALA A 273 -13.25 -0.42 -7.31
CA ALA A 273 -14.46 -1.22 -7.50
C ALA A 273 -14.31 -2.69 -7.05
N ILE A 274 -13.11 -3.28 -7.15
CA ILE A 274 -12.82 -4.63 -6.63
C ILE A 274 -12.81 -4.64 -5.10
N ALA A 275 -12.13 -3.67 -4.48
CA ALA A 275 -11.97 -3.61 -3.04
C ALA A 275 -13.24 -3.15 -2.30
N ASN A 276 -14.19 -2.54 -3.00
CA ASN A 276 -15.45 -2.03 -2.46
C ASN A 276 -16.64 -2.63 -3.24
N PRO A 277 -17.02 -3.89 -2.97
CA PRO A 277 -18.09 -4.58 -3.71
C PRO A 277 -19.46 -3.90 -3.64
N HIS A 278 -19.70 -3.05 -2.64
CA HIS A 278 -20.92 -2.27 -2.43
C HIS A 278 -20.94 -0.92 -3.16
N LEU A 279 -19.87 -0.57 -3.88
CA LEU A 279 -19.75 0.67 -4.64
C LEU A 279 -20.33 0.52 -6.05
N THR A 280 -21.22 1.45 -6.43
CA THR A 280 -21.49 1.77 -7.82
C THR A 280 -20.68 2.99 -8.23
N LEU A 281 -19.85 2.85 -9.26
CA LEU A 281 -18.94 3.90 -9.72
C LEU A 281 -19.15 4.21 -11.19
N HIS A 282 -19.49 5.45 -11.51
CA HIS A 282 -19.57 5.97 -12.87
C HIS A 282 -18.30 6.77 -13.16
N TYR A 283 -17.61 6.45 -14.25
CA TYR A 283 -16.40 7.13 -14.67
C TYR A 283 -16.55 7.67 -16.09
N ILE A 284 -16.22 8.94 -16.27
CA ILE A 284 -16.12 9.60 -17.57
C ILE A 284 -14.67 10.02 -17.77
N ASP A 285 -14.01 9.41 -18.74
CA ASP A 285 -12.62 9.72 -19.06
C ASP A 285 -12.47 11.04 -19.85
N PRO A 286 -11.27 11.62 -19.97
CA PRO A 286 -11.05 12.84 -20.75
C PRO A 286 -11.40 12.73 -22.24
N GLY A 287 -11.51 11.51 -22.78
CA GLY A 287 -11.96 11.25 -24.14
C GLY A 287 -13.50 11.17 -24.27
N GLY A 288 -14.23 11.25 -23.16
CA GLY A 288 -15.68 11.11 -23.10
C GLY A 288 -16.19 9.67 -23.01
N GLU A 289 -15.29 8.68 -22.88
CA GLU A 289 -15.67 7.29 -22.68
C GLU A 289 -16.30 7.12 -21.30
N LYS A 290 -17.50 6.51 -21.27
CA LYS A 290 -18.23 6.26 -20.03
C LYS A 290 -18.09 4.80 -19.63
N VAL A 291 -17.61 4.56 -18.42
CA VAL A 291 -17.50 3.23 -17.82
C VAL A 291 -18.31 3.23 -16.53
N THR A 292 -19.09 2.18 -16.29
CA THR A 292 -19.84 2.01 -15.05
C THR A 292 -19.49 0.68 -14.40
N TYR A 293 -19.09 0.74 -13.13
CA TYR A 293 -18.80 -0.41 -12.30
C TYR A 293 -19.95 -0.59 -11.29
N GLU A 294 -20.84 -1.55 -11.54
CA GLU A 294 -22.06 -1.77 -10.73
C GLU A 294 -21.81 -2.49 -9.40
N ALA A 295 -22.43 -2.07 -8.29
CA ALA A 295 -22.27 -2.79 -7.02
C ALA A 295 -22.64 -4.28 -7.13
N SER A 296 -21.80 -5.17 -6.58
CA SER A 296 -22.06 -6.62 -6.51
C SER A 296 -22.76 -7.04 -5.21
N THR A 297 -22.77 -6.18 -4.20
CA THR A 297 -23.54 -6.38 -2.97
C THR A 297 -24.29 -5.11 -2.57
N LYS A 298 -25.40 -5.28 -1.84
CA LYS A 298 -26.16 -4.21 -1.19
C LYS A 298 -25.90 -4.13 0.31
N SER A 299 -25.02 -4.98 0.84
CA SER A 299 -24.63 -4.95 2.25
C SER A 299 -23.47 -3.98 2.45
N LEU A 300 -23.63 -3.02 3.35
CA LEU A 300 -22.50 -2.20 3.78
C LEU A 300 -21.53 -3.01 4.65
N PRO A 301 -20.25 -2.63 4.64
CA PRO A 301 -19.29 -3.06 5.63
C PRO A 301 -19.77 -2.89 7.07
N PRO A 302 -19.34 -3.75 8.02
CA PRO A 302 -19.61 -3.52 9.43
C PRO A 302 -18.97 -2.21 9.90
N GLU A 303 -19.70 -1.46 10.73
CA GLU A 303 -19.18 -0.23 11.33
C GLU A 303 -18.04 -0.55 12.29
N THR A 304 -16.97 0.23 12.23
CA THR A 304 -15.80 0.04 13.09
C THR A 304 -15.93 0.82 14.38
N ILE A 305 -15.65 0.16 15.49
CA ILE A 305 -15.71 0.77 16.82
C ILE A 305 -14.35 1.38 17.14
N GLU A 306 -14.35 2.65 17.57
CA GLU A 306 -13.14 3.30 18.03
C GLU A 306 -12.62 2.64 19.31
N ILE A 307 -11.32 2.34 19.34
CA ILE A 307 -10.66 1.77 20.52
C ILE A 307 -9.68 2.75 21.15
N LYS A 308 -9.46 2.61 22.45
CA LYS A 308 -8.37 3.31 23.13
C LYS A 308 -7.00 2.76 22.69
N PRO A 309 -5.93 3.57 22.73
CA PRO A 309 -4.57 3.11 22.45
C PRO A 309 -4.20 1.85 23.24
N HIS A 310 -3.48 0.92 22.63
CA HIS A 310 -2.95 -0.24 23.33
C HIS A 310 -1.59 0.08 23.98
N PRO A 311 -1.32 -0.34 25.23
CA PRO A 311 -0.08 0.02 25.94
C PRO A 311 1.22 -0.31 25.19
N HIS A 312 1.34 -1.51 24.62
CA HIS A 312 2.51 -1.93 23.82
C HIS A 312 2.76 -1.11 22.54
N GLY A 313 1.81 -0.26 22.13
CA GLY A 313 1.94 0.59 20.95
C GLY A 313 2.37 2.02 21.23
N ILE A 314 2.50 2.40 22.50
CA ILE A 314 2.78 3.78 22.89
C ILE A 314 4.30 4.00 22.98
N GLU A 315 4.77 5.11 22.42
CA GLU A 315 6.14 5.58 22.58
C GLU A 315 6.29 6.44 23.84
N LEU A 316 7.49 6.48 24.42
CA LEU A 316 7.76 7.24 25.64
C LEU A 316 7.30 8.71 25.56
N GLY A 317 7.55 9.38 24.44
CA GLY A 317 7.12 10.77 24.24
C GLY A 317 5.61 10.95 24.33
N ARG A 318 4.84 10.04 23.70
CA ARG A 318 3.38 10.03 23.75
C ARG A 318 2.86 9.69 25.15
N LEU A 319 3.48 8.73 25.84
CA LEU A 319 3.14 8.42 27.23
C LEU A 319 3.31 9.66 28.13
N ILE A 320 4.41 10.40 27.99
CA ILE A 320 4.65 11.63 28.76
C ILE A 320 3.62 12.72 28.44
N ALA A 321 3.22 12.87 27.17
CA ALA A 321 2.17 13.80 26.79
C ALA A 321 0.82 13.41 27.42
N MET A 322 0.44 12.14 27.32
CA MET A 322 -0.81 11.61 27.90
C MET A 322 -0.84 11.78 29.43
N LEU A 323 0.28 11.55 30.12
CA LEU A 323 0.39 11.76 31.57
C LEU A 323 0.13 13.22 31.99
N LYS A 324 0.44 14.19 31.11
CA LYS A 324 0.22 15.62 31.37
C LYS A 324 -1.19 16.10 31.00
N GLU A 325 -1.77 15.52 29.95
CA GLU A 325 -3.06 15.93 29.39
C GLU A 325 -4.25 15.24 30.09
N THR A 326 -4.03 14.07 30.68
CA THR A 326 -5.10 13.29 31.32
C THR A 326 -5.78 14.04 32.46
N SER A 327 -7.09 13.82 32.59
CA SER A 327 -7.89 14.30 33.73
C SER A 327 -7.84 13.36 34.95
N CYS A 328 -7.21 12.19 34.80
CA CYS A 328 -7.13 11.18 35.85
C CYS A 328 -6.30 11.67 37.05
N ARG A 329 -6.83 11.45 38.27
CA ARG A 329 -6.19 11.84 39.54
C ARG A 329 -5.29 10.76 40.13
N SER A 330 -5.20 9.60 39.51
CA SER A 330 -4.39 8.47 39.98
C SER A 330 -3.77 7.73 38.80
N LEU A 331 -2.58 7.16 39.00
CA LEU A 331 -1.87 6.41 37.98
C LEU A 331 -2.62 5.11 37.63
N SER A 332 -3.23 4.46 38.62
CA SER A 332 -4.07 3.30 38.38
C SER A 332 -5.30 3.63 37.52
N GLY A 333 -5.94 4.78 37.77
CA GLY A 333 -7.05 5.27 36.95
C GLY A 333 -6.62 5.62 35.53
N PHE A 334 -5.50 6.34 35.38
CA PHE A 334 -4.91 6.67 34.08
C PHE A 334 -4.68 5.43 33.21
N LEU A 335 -4.06 4.39 33.77
CA LEU A 335 -3.78 3.16 33.04
C LEU A 335 -5.05 2.43 32.58
N GLN A 336 -6.15 2.53 33.34
CA GLN A 336 -7.43 1.88 33.00
C GLN A 336 -8.28 2.72 32.03
N GLU A 337 -8.28 4.05 32.20
CA GLU A 337 -9.14 4.94 31.44
C GLU A 337 -8.54 5.38 30.11
N GLU A 338 -7.21 5.46 29.98
CA GLU A 338 -6.57 5.95 28.75
C GLU A 338 -6.13 4.82 27.81
N PHE A 339 -6.09 3.57 28.29
CA PHE A 339 -5.61 2.42 27.52
C PHE A 339 -6.66 1.33 27.35
N SER A 340 -6.58 0.65 26.21
CA SER A 340 -7.38 -0.56 25.98
C SER A 340 -6.76 -1.75 26.72
N ARG A 341 -7.63 -2.68 27.16
CA ARG A 341 -7.24 -3.98 27.74
C ARG A 341 -6.40 -3.92 29.03
N VAL A 342 -6.45 -2.80 29.74
CA VAL A 342 -5.81 -2.65 31.06
C VAL A 342 -6.88 -2.63 32.15
N GLY A 343 -7.01 -3.74 32.88
CA GLY A 343 -7.86 -3.82 34.05
C GLY A 343 -7.11 -3.47 35.35
N PRO A 344 -7.82 -3.44 36.51
CA PRO A 344 -7.23 -3.10 37.81
C PRO A 344 -6.02 -3.97 38.18
N LYS A 345 -6.07 -5.27 37.85
CA LYS A 345 -4.97 -6.22 38.15
C LYS A 345 -3.72 -5.91 37.34
N VAL A 346 -3.87 -5.70 36.03
CA VAL A 346 -2.78 -5.38 35.11
C VAL A 346 -2.17 -4.03 35.46
N ALA A 347 -3.00 -3.02 35.77
CA ALA A 347 -2.53 -1.70 36.18
C ALA A 347 -1.61 -1.78 37.41
N LYS A 348 -2.02 -2.55 38.44
CA LYS A 348 -1.19 -2.77 39.64
C LYS A 348 0.10 -3.50 39.35
N GLU A 349 0.07 -4.50 38.47
CA GLU A 349 1.26 -5.25 38.06
C GLU A 349 2.27 -4.35 37.33
N VAL A 350 1.81 -3.53 36.39
CA VAL A 350 2.63 -2.56 35.67
C VAL A 350 3.27 -1.55 36.63
N ILE A 351 2.48 -0.97 37.56
CA ILE A 351 2.98 0.01 38.54
C ILE A 351 4.03 -0.65 39.46
N LYS A 352 3.74 -1.86 39.95
CA LYS A 352 4.66 -2.63 40.78
C LYS A 352 5.98 -2.94 40.06
N SER A 353 5.91 -3.32 38.78
CA SER A 353 7.08 -3.61 37.96
C SER A 353 7.92 -2.36 37.65
N ALA A 354 7.30 -1.18 37.61
CA ALA A 354 8.03 0.07 37.36
C ALA A 354 8.93 0.47 38.55
N GLY A 355 8.51 0.18 39.79
CA GLY A 355 9.34 0.19 41.03
C GLY A 355 9.98 1.52 41.47
N LYS A 356 10.05 2.55 40.63
CA LYS A 356 10.71 3.84 40.90
C LYS A 356 9.82 4.81 41.70
N GLY A 357 9.35 4.43 42.88
CA GLY A 357 8.54 5.32 43.74
C GLY A 357 7.13 5.63 43.20
N LEU A 358 6.70 4.91 42.16
CA LEU A 358 5.34 4.98 41.63
C LEU A 358 4.39 4.13 42.50
N SER A 359 3.21 4.67 42.77
CA SER A 359 2.15 4.01 43.50
C SER A 359 0.83 4.13 42.72
N ASP A 360 -0.16 3.30 43.07
CA ASP A 360 -1.50 3.37 42.48
C ASP A 360 -2.12 4.77 42.57
N LYS A 361 -1.77 5.52 43.62
CA LYS A 361 -2.27 6.87 43.94
C LYS A 361 -1.39 8.00 43.40
N SER A 362 -0.27 7.70 42.74
CA SER A 362 0.60 8.72 42.17
C SER A 362 -0.17 9.55 41.14
N TYR A 363 0.01 10.87 41.16
CA TYR A 363 -0.68 11.77 40.25
C TYR A 363 0.00 11.76 38.87
N PRO A 364 -0.72 11.42 37.77
CA PRO A 364 -0.14 11.33 36.43
C PRO A 364 0.66 12.56 35.99
N SER A 365 0.14 13.75 36.25
CA SER A 365 0.76 15.02 35.84
C SER A 365 2.05 15.37 36.58
N ARG A 366 2.34 14.69 37.70
CA ARG A 366 3.55 14.90 38.51
C ARG A 366 4.65 13.88 38.22
N ILE A 367 4.39 12.90 37.35
CA ILE A 367 5.36 11.85 37.02
C ILE A 367 6.52 12.46 36.23
N ALA A 368 7.73 12.29 36.76
CA ALA A 368 8.96 12.78 36.14
C ALA A 368 9.34 11.94 34.91
N ARG A 369 10.21 12.49 34.05
CA ARG A 369 10.64 11.80 32.81
C ARG A 369 11.26 10.43 33.06
N GLU A 370 12.06 10.29 34.13
CA GLU A 370 12.71 9.03 34.47
C GLU A 370 11.75 7.97 34.99
N GLU A 371 10.71 8.40 35.72
CA GLU A 371 9.63 7.55 36.21
C GLU A 371 8.73 7.10 35.05
N ALA A 372 8.40 8.02 34.12
CA ALA A 372 7.68 7.70 32.90
C ALA A 372 8.45 6.71 32.01
N SER A 373 9.78 6.84 31.93
CA SER A 373 10.63 5.87 31.23
C SER A 373 10.61 4.49 31.88
N ALA A 374 10.65 4.42 33.21
CA ALA A 374 10.51 3.15 33.92
C ALA A 374 9.13 2.53 33.74
N LEU A 375 8.06 3.35 33.78
CA LEU A 375 6.69 2.92 33.51
C LEU A 375 6.54 2.37 32.09
N HIS A 376 7.12 3.06 31.08
CA HIS A 376 7.12 2.60 29.69
C HIS A 376 7.81 1.24 29.53
N LYS A 377 8.96 1.06 30.19
CA LYS A 377 9.67 -0.23 30.19
C LYS A 377 8.82 -1.33 30.82
N ALA A 378 8.22 -1.05 31.99
CA ALA A 378 7.35 -1.99 32.69
C ALA A 378 6.13 -2.41 31.86
N ILE A 379 5.52 -1.47 31.12
CA ILE A 379 4.41 -1.76 30.20
C ILE A 379 4.84 -2.79 29.13
N ASN A 380 6.05 -2.67 28.58
CA ASN A 380 6.53 -3.57 27.53
C ASN A 380 6.90 -4.96 28.04
N GLU A 381 7.30 -5.07 29.31
CA GLU A 381 7.63 -6.35 29.96
C GLU A 381 6.39 -7.09 30.48
N THR A 382 5.34 -6.35 30.83
CA THR A 382 4.09 -6.94 31.38
C THR A 382 3.27 -7.58 30.27
N LYS A 383 2.71 -8.77 30.54
CA LYS A 383 1.85 -9.47 29.57
C LYS A 383 0.44 -8.87 29.57
N ILE A 384 0.08 -8.19 28.49
CA ILE A 384 -1.24 -7.57 28.30
C ILE A 384 -1.98 -8.30 27.17
N SER A 385 -3.29 -8.51 27.33
CA SER A 385 -4.12 -9.15 26.30
C SER A 385 -4.24 -8.28 25.05
N SER A 386 -4.30 -8.90 23.87
CA SER A 386 -4.45 -8.22 22.58
C SER A 386 -5.66 -7.27 22.51
N PRO A 387 -5.56 -6.16 21.76
CA PRO A 387 -6.66 -5.22 21.53
C PRO A 387 -7.87 -5.90 20.87
N SER A 388 -9.05 -5.25 20.97
CA SER A 388 -10.25 -5.71 20.24
C SER A 388 -10.02 -5.65 18.74
N THR A 389 -10.63 -6.57 18.00
CA THR A 389 -10.63 -6.59 16.53
C THR A 389 -11.84 -5.88 15.93
N GLU A 390 -12.78 -5.41 16.75
CA GLU A 390 -13.99 -4.67 16.30
C GLU A 390 -13.67 -3.28 15.72
N CYS A 391 -12.43 -2.81 15.88
CA CYS A 391 -11.95 -1.57 15.28
C CYS A 391 -11.47 -1.73 13.83
N ILE A 392 -11.48 -2.95 13.29
CA ILE A 392 -11.14 -3.25 11.89
C ILE A 392 -12.31 -3.95 11.19
N ALA A 393 -12.56 -3.54 9.96
CA ALA A 393 -13.55 -4.10 9.05
C ALA A 393 -12.83 -4.67 7.80
N PRO A 394 -12.50 -5.98 7.78
CA PRO A 394 -12.01 -6.63 6.56
C PRO A 394 -13.04 -6.57 5.41
N ILE A 395 -12.63 -6.94 4.20
CA ILE A 395 -13.55 -7.08 3.06
C ILE A 395 -14.35 -8.38 3.21
N GLY A 396 -13.71 -9.48 3.60
CA GLY A 396 -14.31 -10.81 3.72
C GLY A 396 -14.05 -11.70 2.51
N GLU A 397 -13.92 -13.02 2.76
CA GLU A 397 -13.56 -14.02 1.74
C GLU A 397 -14.50 -14.03 0.54
N ASP A 398 -15.82 -14.05 0.80
CA ASP A 398 -16.85 -14.12 -0.24
C ASP A 398 -16.90 -12.84 -1.08
N LEU A 399 -16.78 -11.69 -0.41
CA LEU A 399 -16.79 -10.38 -1.04
C LEU A 399 -15.54 -10.13 -1.89
N ILE A 400 -14.36 -10.61 -1.47
CA ILE A 400 -13.16 -10.61 -2.30
C ILE A 400 -13.37 -11.44 -3.56
N VAL A 401 -13.95 -12.65 -3.44
CA VAL A 401 -14.24 -13.49 -4.61
C VAL A 401 -15.27 -12.84 -5.53
N ALA A 402 -16.31 -12.21 -4.97
CA ALA A 402 -17.31 -11.48 -5.75
C ALA A 402 -16.69 -10.30 -6.51
N GLY A 403 -15.86 -9.49 -5.85
CA GLY A 403 -15.14 -8.37 -6.47
C GLY A 403 -14.18 -8.84 -7.58
N LEU A 404 -13.45 -9.93 -7.36
CA LEU A 404 -12.58 -10.53 -8.38
C LEU A 404 -13.39 -11.07 -9.57
N LYS A 405 -14.48 -11.81 -9.33
CA LYS A 405 -15.32 -12.36 -10.42
C LYS A 405 -15.98 -11.29 -11.28
N LYS A 406 -16.30 -10.14 -10.68
CA LYS A 406 -16.92 -9.01 -11.36
C LYS A 406 -15.97 -8.37 -12.39
N GLU A 407 -14.74 -8.07 -11.96
CA GLU A 407 -13.81 -7.25 -12.76
C GLU A 407 -12.74 -8.07 -13.51
N ILE A 408 -12.51 -9.31 -13.09
CA ILE A 408 -11.49 -10.20 -13.64
C ILE A 408 -12.18 -11.48 -14.14
N THR A 409 -12.03 -11.78 -15.42
CA THR A 409 -12.44 -13.07 -15.99
C THR A 409 -11.33 -14.10 -15.80
N ALA A 410 -11.59 -15.11 -14.97
CA ALA A 410 -10.68 -16.20 -14.68
C ALA A 410 -11.48 -17.51 -14.54
N ASP A 411 -10.78 -18.65 -14.50
CA ASP A 411 -11.42 -19.97 -14.40
C ASP A 411 -11.44 -20.48 -12.96
N PHE A 412 -10.53 -19.98 -12.13
CA PHE A 412 -10.44 -20.33 -10.73
C PHE A 412 -10.28 -19.07 -9.88
N TYR A 413 -11.08 -19.00 -8.81
CA TYR A 413 -11.03 -17.95 -7.81
C TYR A 413 -10.94 -18.56 -6.44
N VAL A 414 -10.11 -17.99 -5.58
CA VAL A 414 -10.00 -18.39 -4.19
C VAL A 414 -9.62 -17.21 -3.33
N SER A 415 -10.15 -17.18 -2.12
CA SER A 415 -9.76 -16.22 -1.09
C SER A 415 -9.43 -16.93 0.23
N SER A 416 -8.75 -16.18 1.10
CA SER A 416 -8.50 -16.53 2.48
C SER A 416 -8.32 -15.28 3.33
N THR A 417 -9.02 -15.22 4.46
CA THR A 417 -8.90 -14.17 5.47
C THR A 417 -8.24 -14.76 6.71
N ARG A 418 -7.08 -14.23 7.07
CA ARG A 418 -6.30 -14.69 8.23
C ARG A 418 -6.97 -14.22 9.53
N PRO A 419 -6.72 -14.88 10.68
CA PRO A 419 -7.08 -14.32 11.97
C PRO A 419 -6.35 -12.98 12.18
N ALA A 420 -6.97 -12.08 12.95
CA ALA A 420 -6.35 -10.81 13.28
C ALA A 420 -5.07 -11.03 14.11
N ALA A 421 -4.04 -10.27 13.79
CA ALA A 421 -2.77 -10.21 14.50
C ALA A 421 -2.54 -8.79 15.00
N VAL A 422 -1.46 -8.58 15.78
CA VAL A 422 -1.16 -7.28 16.39
C VAL A 422 0.28 -6.93 16.08
N TYR A 423 0.52 -5.68 15.69
CA TYR A 423 1.86 -5.13 15.54
C TYR A 423 1.92 -3.79 16.26
N ARG A 424 2.92 -3.57 17.13
CA ARG A 424 3.05 -2.34 17.95
C ARG A 424 1.71 -1.90 18.57
N GLY A 425 0.97 -2.83 19.17
CA GLY A 425 -0.35 -2.55 19.78
C GLY A 425 -1.51 -2.24 18.82
N ASN A 426 -1.28 -2.24 17.50
CA ASN A 426 -2.32 -2.01 16.49
C ASN A 426 -2.81 -3.36 15.94
N PRO A 427 -4.11 -3.67 16.03
CA PRO A 427 -4.67 -4.86 15.40
C PRO A 427 -4.64 -4.69 13.88
N PHE A 428 -4.35 -5.78 13.18
CA PHE A 428 -4.40 -5.84 11.73
C PHE A 428 -4.86 -7.23 11.27
N GLN A 429 -5.43 -7.28 10.07
CA GLN A 429 -5.87 -8.51 9.44
C GLN A 429 -5.42 -8.54 7.98
N ILE A 430 -5.00 -9.72 7.53
CA ILE A 430 -4.54 -9.95 6.15
C ILE A 430 -5.57 -10.79 5.41
N GLU A 431 -5.90 -10.36 4.20
CA GLU A 431 -6.76 -11.11 3.28
C GLU A 431 -6.05 -11.27 1.94
N VAL A 432 -6.19 -12.45 1.35
CA VAL A 432 -5.57 -12.81 0.08
C VAL A 432 -6.63 -13.35 -0.85
N GLY A 433 -6.67 -12.85 -2.08
CA GLY A 433 -7.47 -13.37 -3.18
C GLY A 433 -6.58 -13.77 -4.35
N ILE A 434 -6.90 -14.86 -5.03
CA ILE A 434 -6.25 -15.28 -6.27
C ILE A 434 -7.32 -15.47 -7.33
N ALA A 435 -7.11 -14.84 -8.49
CA ALA A 435 -7.83 -15.11 -9.73
C ALA A 435 -6.85 -15.71 -10.73
N TYR A 436 -7.09 -16.95 -11.14
CA TYR A 436 -6.21 -17.73 -12.00
C TYR A 436 -6.93 -18.14 -13.29
N GLY A 437 -6.40 -17.67 -14.43
CA GLY A 437 -6.80 -18.08 -15.77
C GLY A 437 -6.19 -19.42 -16.16
N LYS A 438 -6.67 -20.03 -17.26
CA LYS A 438 -6.23 -21.38 -17.66
C LYS A 438 -4.72 -21.51 -17.82
N PRO A 439 -4.11 -22.59 -17.32
CA PRO A 439 -2.81 -23.03 -17.81
C PRO A 439 -2.96 -23.46 -19.28
N GLY A 440 -2.32 -22.75 -20.21
CA GLY A 440 -2.19 -23.18 -21.61
C GLY A 440 -3.42 -22.97 -22.52
N GLY A 441 -4.42 -22.17 -22.12
CA GLY A 441 -5.51 -21.73 -23.00
C GLY A 441 -6.58 -22.76 -23.40
N VAL A 442 -6.44 -24.05 -23.05
CA VAL A 442 -7.41 -25.08 -23.45
C VAL A 442 -8.42 -25.36 -22.33
N GLY A 443 -9.67 -24.95 -22.53
CA GLY A 443 -10.78 -25.26 -21.63
C GLY A 443 -11.23 -26.70 -21.76
N LEU A 444 -10.48 -27.66 -21.23
CA LEU A 444 -10.91 -29.05 -21.21
C LEU A 444 -11.82 -29.28 -20.00
N GLU A 445 -13.07 -29.64 -20.25
CA GLU A 445 -14.03 -30.06 -19.21
C GLU A 445 -14.40 -31.53 -19.44
N LEU A 446 -14.52 -32.26 -18.33
CA LEU A 446 -15.06 -33.61 -18.34
C LEU A 446 -16.58 -33.49 -18.41
N THR A 447 -17.18 -33.91 -19.52
CA THR A 447 -18.64 -34.00 -19.64
C THR A 447 -19.18 -35.18 -18.85
N ASP A 448 -20.46 -35.15 -18.46
CA ASP A 448 -21.14 -36.23 -17.72
C ASP A 448 -21.11 -37.58 -18.47
N ALA A 449 -20.84 -37.55 -19.77
CA ALA A 449 -20.62 -38.73 -20.61
C ALA A 449 -19.18 -39.30 -20.59
N GLY A 450 -18.29 -38.76 -19.74
CA GLY A 450 -16.87 -39.16 -19.69
C GLY A 450 -16.03 -38.68 -20.88
N ARG A 451 -16.58 -37.81 -21.73
CA ARG A 451 -15.84 -37.20 -22.86
C ARG A 451 -15.18 -35.90 -22.41
N ILE A 452 -13.89 -35.75 -22.69
CA ILE A 452 -13.17 -34.50 -22.47
C ILE A 452 -13.42 -33.61 -23.68
N ALA A 453 -14.19 -32.54 -23.51
CA ALA A 453 -14.52 -31.61 -24.58
C ALA A 453 -13.78 -30.28 -24.41
N LYS A 454 -13.41 -29.65 -25.53
CA LYS A 454 -13.00 -28.23 -25.53
C LYS A 454 -14.24 -27.37 -25.27
N ARG A 455 -14.29 -26.71 -24.12
CA ARG A 455 -15.28 -25.69 -23.78
C ARG A 455 -15.18 -24.55 -24.80
N LYS A 456 -16.22 -24.40 -25.62
CA LYS A 456 -16.44 -23.21 -26.44
C LYS A 456 -16.81 -22.06 -25.50
N LYS A 457 -15.87 -21.16 -25.18
CA LYS A 457 -16.24 -19.88 -24.55
C LYS A 457 -16.39 -18.85 -25.67
N LYS A 458 -17.59 -18.28 -25.80
CA LYS A 458 -17.74 -16.96 -26.42
C LYS A 458 -17.07 -15.96 -25.46
N PRO A 459 -16.13 -15.13 -25.91
CA PRO A 459 -15.75 -13.96 -25.14
C PRO A 459 -16.99 -13.06 -25.11
N ASP A 460 -17.44 -12.67 -23.92
CA ASP A 460 -18.44 -11.60 -23.81
C ASP A 460 -17.66 -10.28 -24.03
N PRO A 461 -17.82 -9.58 -25.17
CA PRO A 461 -16.85 -8.57 -25.59
C PRO A 461 -16.93 -7.24 -24.81
N LYS A 462 -17.83 -7.13 -23.82
CA LYS A 462 -18.22 -5.83 -23.25
C LYS A 462 -17.89 -5.64 -21.76
N THR A 463 -17.36 -6.64 -21.06
CA THR A 463 -17.20 -6.57 -19.59
C THR A 463 -15.92 -7.20 -19.04
N ALA A 464 -15.07 -7.82 -19.88
CA ALA A 464 -13.81 -8.38 -19.44
C ALA A 464 -12.65 -7.46 -19.81
N HIS A 465 -12.24 -6.60 -18.89
CA HIS A 465 -11.03 -5.80 -19.06
C HIS A 465 -9.80 -6.69 -18.79
N GLU A 466 -9.17 -7.19 -19.85
CA GLU A 466 -8.00 -8.10 -19.85
C GLU A 466 -6.78 -7.58 -19.05
N ASP A 467 -6.71 -6.27 -18.75
CA ASP A 467 -5.53 -5.62 -18.16
C ASP A 467 -5.15 -6.01 -16.71
N LEU A 468 -6.03 -6.70 -15.98
CA LEU A 468 -5.81 -7.05 -14.57
C LEU A 468 -5.28 -8.46 -14.33
N VAL A 469 -5.29 -9.32 -15.35
CA VAL A 469 -4.65 -10.63 -15.32
C VAL A 469 -3.39 -10.53 -16.17
N ALA A 470 -2.30 -11.10 -15.70
CA ALA A 470 -1.11 -11.21 -16.53
C ALA A 470 -1.38 -12.20 -17.67
N ASP A 471 -0.65 -12.10 -18.76
CA ASP A 471 -0.63 -13.17 -19.76
C ASP A 471 0.13 -14.40 -19.24
N ALA A 472 0.01 -15.53 -19.94
CA ALA A 472 0.58 -16.79 -19.49
C ALA A 472 2.10 -16.75 -19.31
N ASP A 473 2.79 -15.95 -20.13
CA ASP A 473 4.25 -15.78 -20.12
C ASP A 473 4.71 -14.53 -19.37
N GLU A 474 3.77 -13.79 -18.77
CA GLU A 474 4.07 -12.58 -18.02
C GLU A 474 4.14 -12.80 -16.51
N PRO A 475 4.92 -11.96 -15.79
CA PRO A 475 4.84 -11.90 -14.34
C PRO A 475 3.42 -11.55 -13.89
N ILE A 476 2.95 -12.26 -12.87
CA ILE A 476 1.60 -12.09 -12.31
C ILE A 476 1.31 -10.64 -11.93
N ARG A 477 0.03 -10.26 -11.98
CA ARG A 477 -0.42 -8.95 -11.47
C ARG A 477 -0.62 -9.04 -9.96
N VAL A 478 -0.03 -8.10 -9.21
CA VAL A 478 -0.19 -8.01 -7.75
C VAL A 478 -1.00 -6.76 -7.42
N LEU A 479 -2.23 -6.98 -6.96
CA LEU A 479 -3.16 -5.94 -6.52
C LEU A 479 -2.99 -5.78 -5.00
N ARG A 480 -2.55 -4.60 -4.58
CA ARG A 480 -2.16 -4.31 -3.20
C ARG A 480 -3.15 -3.33 -2.61
N PHE A 481 -3.72 -3.66 -1.46
CA PHE A 481 -4.70 -2.83 -0.79
C PHE A 481 -4.34 -2.59 0.67
N ALA A 482 -4.55 -1.38 1.14
CA ALA A 482 -4.48 -1.01 2.54
C ALA A 482 -5.79 -0.31 2.92
N ASN A 483 -6.53 -0.84 3.90
CA ASN A 483 -7.83 -0.33 4.32
C ASN A 483 -8.78 -0.06 3.13
N ARG A 484 -8.88 -1.03 2.21
CA ARG A 484 -9.65 -0.96 0.95
C ARG A 484 -9.20 0.11 -0.07
N VAL A 485 -8.05 0.76 0.15
CA VAL A 485 -7.45 1.71 -0.79
C VAL A 485 -6.39 1.00 -1.64
N PRO A 486 -6.49 1.05 -2.98
CA PRO A 486 -5.47 0.51 -3.88
C PRO A 486 -4.11 1.22 -3.77
N LEU A 487 -3.03 0.46 -3.83
CA LEU A 487 -1.64 0.95 -3.81
C LEU A 487 -0.99 0.71 -5.19
N LEU A 488 -0.84 1.77 -6.00
CA LEU A 488 -0.35 1.63 -7.38
C LEU A 488 1.17 1.82 -7.52
N TYR A 489 1.80 2.71 -6.75
CA TYR A 489 3.24 3.00 -6.88
C TYR A 489 4.12 2.23 -5.89
N GLN A 490 5.44 2.28 -6.09
CA GLN A 490 6.45 1.73 -5.18
C GLN A 490 6.29 0.24 -4.84
N GLN A 491 5.88 -0.56 -5.83
CA GLN A 491 5.68 -2.01 -5.64
C GLN A 491 6.91 -2.72 -5.07
N SER A 492 8.13 -2.37 -5.50
CA SER A 492 9.37 -3.00 -5.02
C SER A 492 9.67 -2.77 -3.53
N ALA A 493 9.24 -1.63 -2.98
CA ALA A 493 9.45 -1.29 -1.58
C ALA A 493 8.45 -1.98 -0.64
N CYS A 494 7.27 -2.35 -1.17
CA CYS A 494 6.13 -2.85 -0.41
C CYS A 494 6.36 -4.25 0.17
N ALA A 495 5.97 -4.43 1.43
CA ALA A 495 5.99 -5.72 2.13
C ALA A 495 5.18 -6.80 1.41
N ILE A 496 4.04 -6.45 0.81
CA ILE A 496 3.19 -7.39 0.06
C ILE A 496 3.95 -7.99 -1.11
N THR A 497 4.53 -7.17 -1.98
CA THR A 497 5.29 -7.63 -3.16
C THR A 497 6.47 -8.50 -2.73
N LYS A 498 7.19 -8.09 -1.68
CA LYS A 498 8.29 -8.88 -1.11
C LYS A 498 7.80 -10.24 -0.60
N ALA A 499 6.64 -10.30 0.04
CA ALA A 499 6.04 -11.56 0.53
C ALA A 499 5.64 -12.48 -0.63
N VAL A 500 5.08 -11.93 -1.71
CA VAL A 500 4.75 -12.69 -2.93
C VAL A 500 6.02 -13.26 -3.58
N ILE A 501 7.07 -12.46 -3.75
CA ILE A 501 8.35 -12.91 -4.34
C ILE A 501 8.99 -14.01 -3.48
N GLN A 502 8.98 -13.88 -2.16
CA GLN A 502 9.60 -14.85 -1.25
C GLN A 502 8.79 -16.13 -1.05
N THR A 503 7.52 -16.17 -1.48
CA THR A 503 6.69 -17.38 -1.41
C THR A 503 7.11 -18.35 -2.52
N ASN A 504 7.29 -19.64 -2.20
CA ASN A 504 7.74 -20.64 -3.16
C ASN A 504 6.59 -21.15 -4.04
N TRP A 505 6.24 -20.39 -5.09
CA TRP A 505 5.14 -20.73 -6.01
C TRP A 505 5.39 -21.97 -6.87
N ARG A 506 6.66 -22.39 -7.03
CA ARG A 506 7.01 -23.63 -7.75
C ARG A 506 6.39 -24.86 -7.11
N SER A 507 6.29 -24.89 -5.77
CA SER A 507 5.62 -25.97 -5.03
C SER A 507 4.11 -26.08 -5.32
N TYR A 508 3.50 -24.99 -5.80
CA TYR A 508 2.10 -24.92 -6.21
C TYR A 508 1.90 -25.11 -7.72
N GLY A 509 2.96 -25.42 -8.47
CA GLY A 509 2.87 -25.78 -9.89
C GLY A 509 3.01 -24.62 -10.88
N LEU A 510 3.43 -23.44 -10.40
CA LEU A 510 3.76 -22.27 -11.22
C LEU A 510 5.24 -22.20 -11.56
N THR A 511 5.57 -21.48 -12.63
CA THR A 511 6.95 -21.12 -12.96
C THR A 511 7.32 -19.84 -12.21
N GLN A 512 8.55 -19.75 -11.70
CA GLN A 512 9.04 -18.55 -11.02
C GLN A 512 10.54 -18.41 -11.27
N PRO A 513 11.04 -17.27 -11.77
CA PRO A 513 12.47 -16.97 -11.79
C PRO A 513 13.00 -16.62 -10.38
N ARG A 514 14.31 -16.77 -10.14
CA ARG A 514 14.89 -16.50 -8.80
C ARG A 514 14.79 -15.00 -8.49
N GLY A 515 14.18 -14.66 -7.34
CA GLY A 515 14.04 -13.28 -6.89
C GLY A 515 12.99 -12.45 -7.65
N ALA A 516 12.17 -13.08 -8.50
CA ALA A 516 11.13 -12.43 -9.27
C ALA A 516 9.73 -12.91 -8.85
N LEU A 517 8.71 -12.21 -9.36
CA LEU A 517 7.32 -12.66 -9.30
C LEU A 517 7.16 -13.98 -10.08
N PRO A 518 6.22 -14.86 -9.69
CA PRO A 518 5.87 -16.02 -10.50
C PRO A 518 5.29 -15.58 -11.84
N VAL A 519 5.36 -16.47 -12.82
CA VAL A 519 4.85 -16.28 -14.18
C VAL A 519 3.66 -17.21 -14.36
N ALA A 520 2.51 -16.61 -14.62
CA ALA A 520 1.23 -17.30 -14.75
C ALA A 520 0.15 -16.32 -15.20
N PRO A 521 -0.93 -16.79 -15.86
CA PRO A 521 -2.07 -15.95 -16.16
C PRO A 521 -2.93 -15.72 -14.90
N MET A 522 -2.42 -14.90 -13.98
CA MET A 522 -2.92 -14.81 -12.62
C MET A 522 -2.85 -13.38 -12.08
N ALA A 523 -3.86 -13.02 -11.29
CA ALA A 523 -3.85 -11.87 -10.41
C ALA A 523 -3.87 -12.33 -8.94
N ILE A 524 -3.04 -11.71 -8.10
CA ILE A 524 -3.06 -11.89 -6.65
C ILE A 524 -3.50 -10.57 -6.03
N LEU A 525 -4.62 -10.60 -5.32
CA LEU A 525 -5.07 -9.55 -4.43
C LEU A 525 -4.54 -9.80 -3.02
N VAL A 526 -3.97 -8.78 -2.39
CA VAL A 526 -3.62 -8.81 -0.98
C VAL A 526 -4.08 -7.52 -0.31
N HIS A 527 -4.86 -7.68 0.75
CA HIS A 527 -5.41 -6.59 1.54
C HIS A 527 -4.90 -6.66 2.98
N ILE A 528 -4.50 -5.51 3.52
CA ILE A 528 -4.29 -5.30 4.96
C ILE A 528 -5.35 -4.35 5.50
N ALA A 529 -6.11 -4.80 6.49
CA ALA A 529 -7.01 -3.97 7.29
C ALA A 529 -6.34 -3.66 8.62
N SER A 530 -6.19 -2.39 8.99
CA SER A 530 -5.66 -1.98 10.30
C SER A 530 -6.11 -0.57 10.68
N VAL A 531 -6.17 -0.30 11.99
CA VAL A 531 -6.38 1.06 12.53
C VAL A 531 -5.28 2.00 12.06
N TRP A 532 -4.04 1.53 12.07
CA TRP A 532 -2.90 2.26 11.58
C TRP A 532 -2.19 1.36 10.57
N VAL A 533 -2.00 1.79 9.33
CA VAL A 533 -1.20 1.04 8.36
C VAL A 533 0.22 1.63 8.36
N PRO A 534 1.28 0.80 8.47
CA PRO A 534 2.63 1.32 8.56
C PRO A 534 3.17 1.57 7.15
N PHE A 535 2.96 2.77 6.62
CA PHE A 535 3.49 3.16 5.32
C PHE A 535 4.99 3.46 5.37
N THR A 536 5.68 3.28 4.24
CA THR A 536 7.12 3.62 4.11
C THR A 536 7.35 5.12 3.92
N SER A 537 6.32 5.85 3.50
CA SER A 537 6.34 7.31 3.28
C SER A 537 4.96 7.91 3.52
N GLU A 538 4.92 9.24 3.68
CA GLU A 538 3.68 10.01 3.86
C GLU A 538 2.72 9.94 2.66
N SER A 539 3.23 9.59 1.48
CA SER A 539 2.41 9.41 0.27
C SER A 539 1.62 8.11 0.25
N LYS A 540 1.80 7.22 1.24
CA LYS A 540 1.00 6.00 1.45
C LYS A 540 0.98 5.00 0.28
N GLU A 541 2.10 4.83 -0.42
CA GLU A 541 2.18 3.98 -1.62
C GLU A 541 2.64 2.53 -1.34
N ALA A 542 3.32 2.33 -0.22
CA ALA A 542 3.90 1.03 0.13
C ALA A 542 3.87 0.80 1.63
N ILE A 543 3.65 -0.46 2.01
CA ILE A 543 3.60 -0.94 3.40
C ILE A 543 5.01 -1.37 3.80
N ALA A 544 5.45 -0.94 4.98
CA ALA A 544 6.73 -1.28 5.56
C ALA A 544 6.79 -2.77 5.99
N SER A 545 7.99 -3.35 5.92
CA SER A 545 8.21 -4.80 6.14
C SER A 545 8.47 -5.13 7.61
N TYR A 546 7.45 -5.00 8.45
CA TYR A 546 7.51 -5.46 9.84
C TYR A 546 7.43 -7.00 9.93
N PRO A 547 8.21 -7.67 10.80
CA PRO A 547 8.22 -9.13 10.90
C PRO A 547 6.85 -9.77 11.12
N GLU A 548 6.02 -9.18 11.99
CA GLU A 548 4.69 -9.66 12.34
C GLU A 548 3.76 -9.62 11.13
N ILE A 549 3.75 -8.49 10.41
CA ILE A 549 2.96 -8.30 9.18
C ILE A 549 3.44 -9.24 8.09
N PHE A 550 4.76 -9.34 7.92
CA PHE A 550 5.38 -10.14 6.88
C PHE A 550 5.11 -11.64 7.06
N LYS A 551 5.08 -12.11 8.31
CA LYS A 551 4.70 -13.48 8.66
C LYS A 551 3.26 -13.79 8.24
N GLU A 552 2.29 -12.96 8.62
CA GLU A 552 0.88 -13.19 8.28
C GLU A 552 0.62 -13.06 6.77
N LEU A 553 1.31 -12.15 6.08
CA LEU A 553 1.29 -12.06 4.62
C LEU A 553 1.69 -13.39 3.96
N LYS A 554 2.81 -13.99 4.39
CA LYS A 554 3.27 -15.28 3.86
C LYS A 554 2.28 -16.40 4.15
N LEU A 555 1.72 -16.46 5.36
CA LEU A 555 0.76 -17.50 5.73
C LEU A 555 -0.52 -17.40 4.88
N GLY A 556 -1.07 -16.20 4.68
CA GLY A 556 -2.22 -15.99 3.80
C GLY A 556 -1.96 -16.38 2.35
N LEU A 557 -0.79 -16.01 1.82
CA LEU A 557 -0.38 -16.41 0.46
C LEU A 557 -0.24 -17.93 0.31
N GLN A 558 0.28 -18.60 1.34
CA GLN A 558 0.41 -20.06 1.36
C GLN A 558 -0.94 -20.79 1.44
N ASP A 559 -1.90 -20.26 2.21
CA ASP A 559 -3.24 -20.83 2.32
C ASP A 559 -3.95 -20.82 0.95
N CYS A 560 -3.94 -19.69 0.24
CA CYS A 560 -4.45 -19.60 -1.13
C CYS A 560 -3.62 -20.41 -2.13
N GLY A 561 -2.28 -20.41 -2.00
CA GLY A 561 -1.36 -21.16 -2.84
C GLY A 561 -1.59 -22.67 -2.80
N ARG A 562 -1.92 -23.23 -1.64
CA ARG A 562 -2.28 -24.65 -1.50
C ARG A 562 -3.55 -24.99 -2.29
N LYS A 563 -4.60 -24.17 -2.17
CA LYS A 563 -5.87 -24.35 -2.90
C LYS A 563 -5.66 -24.24 -4.42
N LEU A 564 -4.88 -23.24 -4.87
CA LEU A 564 -4.49 -23.07 -6.27
C LEU A 564 -3.70 -24.29 -6.80
N GLY A 565 -2.71 -24.77 -6.03
CA GLY A 565 -1.89 -25.90 -6.44
C GLY A 565 -2.71 -27.18 -6.68
N THR A 566 -3.75 -27.41 -5.89
CA THR A 566 -4.70 -28.52 -6.12
C THR A 566 -5.44 -28.37 -7.44
N TYR A 567 -5.92 -27.16 -7.76
CA TYR A 567 -6.58 -26.87 -9.04
C TYR A 567 -5.64 -27.09 -10.24
N ILE A 568 -4.41 -26.55 -10.19
CA ILE A 568 -3.41 -26.69 -11.26
C ILE A 568 -3.05 -28.15 -11.50
N ARG A 569 -2.83 -28.94 -10.42
CA ARG A 569 -2.53 -30.37 -10.55
C ARG A 569 -3.68 -31.15 -11.17
N LYS A 570 -4.93 -30.81 -10.82
CA LYS A 570 -6.13 -31.39 -11.46
C LYS A 570 -6.17 -31.08 -12.96
N GLY A 571 -5.90 -29.82 -13.34
CA GLY A 571 -5.83 -29.39 -14.74
C GLY A 571 -4.73 -30.13 -15.52
N LYS A 572 -3.50 -30.19 -14.99
CA LYS A 572 -2.38 -30.94 -15.61
C LYS A 572 -2.65 -32.44 -15.72
N ARG A 573 -3.44 -33.02 -14.81
CA ARG A 573 -3.86 -34.43 -14.92
C ARG A 573 -4.83 -34.61 -16.09
N LEU A 574 -5.87 -33.78 -16.18
CA LEU A 574 -6.85 -33.82 -17.27
C LEU A 574 -6.21 -33.58 -18.64
N GLN A 575 -5.27 -32.64 -18.74
CA GLN A 575 -4.56 -32.38 -19.99
C GLN A 575 -3.73 -33.58 -20.44
N ARG A 576 -2.96 -34.19 -19.54
CA ARG A 576 -2.18 -35.40 -19.87
C ARG A 576 -3.08 -36.57 -20.28
N GLU A 577 -4.25 -36.70 -19.67
CA GLU A 577 -5.23 -37.71 -20.04
C GLU A 577 -5.81 -37.46 -21.44
N PHE A 578 -6.14 -36.19 -21.75
CA PHE A 578 -6.61 -35.79 -23.07
C PHE A 578 -5.55 -36.01 -24.17
N GLU A 579 -4.30 -35.62 -23.91
CA GLU A 579 -3.19 -35.84 -24.85
C GLU A 579 -2.96 -37.32 -25.13
N LYS A 580 -2.96 -38.16 -24.08
CA LYS A 580 -2.87 -39.63 -24.23
C LYS A 580 -4.03 -40.18 -25.04
N ARG A 581 -5.26 -39.73 -24.76
CA ARG A 581 -6.45 -40.17 -25.50
C ARG A 581 -6.37 -39.79 -26.98
N ASN A 582 -6.08 -38.53 -27.30
CA ASN A 582 -5.93 -38.08 -28.68
C ASN A 582 -4.80 -38.82 -29.41
N TYR A 583 -3.73 -39.16 -28.68
CA TYR A 583 -2.65 -39.97 -29.25
C TYR A 583 -3.20 -41.36 -29.59
N ILE A 584 -3.83 -42.07 -28.65
CA ILE A 584 -4.41 -43.41 -28.90
C ILE A 584 -5.44 -43.38 -30.04
N GLU A 585 -6.35 -42.40 -30.07
CA GLU A 585 -7.36 -42.24 -31.14
C GLU A 585 -6.70 -42.14 -32.53
N LYS A 586 -5.55 -41.47 -32.66
CA LYS A 586 -4.80 -41.42 -33.93
C LYS A 586 -4.21 -42.78 -34.34
N TYR A 587 -3.89 -43.65 -33.40
CA TYR A 587 -3.31 -44.97 -33.68
C TYR A 587 -4.34 -46.08 -33.87
N ILE A 588 -5.57 -45.91 -33.37
CA ILE A 588 -6.63 -46.94 -33.49
C ILE A 588 -6.83 -47.39 -34.95
N PRO A 589 -6.91 -46.51 -35.97
CA PRO A 589 -7.05 -46.94 -37.36
C PRO A 589 -5.87 -47.80 -37.84
N HIS A 590 -4.65 -47.44 -37.45
CA HIS A 590 -3.45 -48.22 -37.80
C HIS A 590 -3.42 -49.59 -37.12
N ILE A 591 -3.86 -49.67 -35.86
CA ILE A 591 -4.03 -50.95 -35.15
C ILE A 591 -5.10 -51.79 -35.84
N GLY A 592 -6.19 -51.18 -36.31
CA GLY A 592 -7.22 -51.85 -37.10
C GLY A 592 -6.65 -52.47 -38.38
N ILE A 593 -5.82 -51.74 -39.13
CA ILE A 593 -5.15 -52.25 -40.34
C ILE A 593 -4.20 -53.41 -39.99
N ALA A 594 -3.38 -53.28 -38.95
CA ALA A 594 -2.47 -54.36 -38.54
C ALA A 594 -3.22 -55.63 -38.10
N LEU A 595 -4.34 -55.48 -37.36
CA LEU A 595 -5.20 -56.60 -36.99
C LEU A 595 -5.88 -57.23 -38.21
N GLN A 596 -6.21 -56.43 -39.22
CA GLN A 596 -6.74 -56.91 -40.48
C GLN A 596 -5.75 -57.85 -41.19
N GLU A 597 -4.47 -57.47 -41.24
CA GLU A 597 -3.41 -58.25 -41.87
C GLU A 597 -3.04 -59.52 -41.07
N ILE A 598 -3.06 -59.47 -39.75
CA ILE A 598 -2.67 -60.62 -38.90
C ILE A 598 -3.77 -61.68 -38.80
N LEU A 599 -5.04 -61.25 -38.75
CA LEU A 599 -6.19 -62.11 -38.50
C LEU A 599 -7.06 -62.35 -39.75
N ASP A 600 -6.61 -61.92 -40.92
CA ASP A 600 -7.33 -61.99 -42.20
C ASP A 600 -8.78 -61.45 -42.11
N LEU A 601 -8.97 -60.30 -41.46
CA LEU A 601 -10.30 -59.71 -41.28
C LEU A 601 -10.82 -59.07 -42.57
N THR A 602 -12.12 -59.17 -42.81
CA THR A 602 -12.78 -58.41 -43.89
C THR A 602 -12.91 -56.93 -43.50
N ASN A 603 -13.02 -56.03 -44.49
CA ASN A 603 -13.19 -54.59 -44.22
C ASN A 603 -14.33 -54.26 -43.22
N PRO A 604 -15.51 -54.89 -43.28
CA PRO A 604 -16.57 -54.66 -42.28
C PRO A 604 -16.19 -55.12 -40.86
N GLN A 605 -15.40 -56.20 -40.75
CA GLN A 605 -14.93 -56.70 -39.46
C GLN A 605 -13.83 -55.82 -38.87
N ARG A 606 -12.95 -55.25 -39.70
CA ARG A 606 -11.99 -54.22 -39.29
C ARG A 606 -12.72 -53.00 -38.71
N ASP A 607 -13.68 -52.45 -39.44
CA ASP A 607 -14.38 -51.24 -39.03
C ASP A 607 -15.14 -51.43 -37.71
N LYS A 608 -15.78 -52.60 -37.54
CA LYS A 608 -16.39 -52.99 -36.27
C LYS A 608 -15.38 -53.15 -35.13
N THR A 609 -14.18 -53.64 -35.43
CA THR A 609 -13.08 -53.77 -34.44
C THR A 609 -12.55 -52.40 -34.02
N VAL A 610 -12.37 -51.49 -34.97
CA VAL A 610 -11.98 -50.09 -34.72
C VAL A 610 -13.04 -49.39 -33.86
N GLU A 611 -14.32 -49.51 -34.21
CA GLU A 611 -15.43 -48.95 -33.43
C GLU A 611 -15.46 -49.51 -32.01
N THR A 612 -15.21 -50.82 -31.84
CA THR A 612 -15.11 -51.46 -30.52
C THR A 612 -13.93 -50.91 -29.71
N LEU A 613 -12.77 -50.69 -30.33
CA LEU A 613 -11.59 -50.11 -29.68
C LEU A 613 -11.82 -48.65 -29.26
N GLU A 614 -12.50 -47.86 -30.08
CA GLU A 614 -12.91 -46.50 -29.74
C GLU A 614 -13.90 -46.50 -28.56
N ASP A 615 -14.89 -47.39 -28.58
CA ASP A 615 -15.87 -47.51 -27.51
C ASP A 615 -15.24 -47.97 -26.19
N VAL A 616 -14.27 -48.89 -26.22
CA VAL A 616 -13.50 -49.32 -25.03
C VAL A 616 -12.65 -48.16 -24.49
N LEU A 617 -11.99 -47.39 -25.35
CA LEU A 617 -11.24 -46.21 -24.96
C LEU A 617 -12.15 -45.17 -24.28
N HIS A 618 -13.39 -45.03 -24.75
CA HIS A 618 -14.35 -44.08 -24.21
C HIS A 618 -15.07 -44.56 -22.94
N ARG A 619 -15.33 -45.87 -22.80
CA ARG A 619 -16.03 -46.45 -21.64
C ARG A 619 -15.12 -46.73 -20.44
N SER A 620 -13.83 -46.97 -20.65
CA SER A 620 -12.93 -47.53 -19.62
C SER A 620 -12.66 -46.64 -18.41
N ARG A 621 -13.14 -45.38 -18.34
CA ARG A 621 -13.13 -44.57 -17.11
C ARG A 621 -14.32 -43.61 -17.01
N LYS A 622 -15.44 -44.08 -16.45
CA LYS A 622 -16.35 -43.22 -15.67
C LYS A 622 -15.73 -43.00 -14.29
N PHE A 623 -15.56 -41.74 -13.88
CA PHE A 623 -15.28 -41.38 -12.48
C PHE A 623 -16.54 -40.86 -11.83
#